data_AF-A0A4S2TRA4-F1
#
_entry.id   AF-A0A4S2TRA4-F1
#
_cell.length_a   1.000
_cell.length_b   1.000
_cell.length_c   1.000
_cell.angle_alpha   90.00
_cell.angle_beta   90.00
_cell.angle_gamma   90.00
#
_symmetry.space_group_name_H-M   'P 1'
#
loop_
_entity.id
_entity.type
_entity.pdbx_description
1 polymer ?
#
loop_
_entity_poly.entity_id
_entity_poly.type
_entity_poly.pdbx_seq_one_letter_code
_entity_poly.pdbx_strand_id
1 'polypeptide(L)'
;MRAAYWRSARDGWSGSGISPGDGRLVPTRQMVRELLAFAAPALAEFGELRPAVAVLRRMAAHGGGAGRQRAAHRHRTDLRDVVTCLAEHTTHPAGRPVTQRWAASMT
;
A
#
# COMPACT_ATOMS: atom_id res chain seq x y z
N MET A 1 -6.37 16.33 11.79
CA MET A 1 -5.73 15.03 11.45
C MET A 1 -6.65 13.81 11.64
N ARG A 2 -7.37 13.65 12.78
CA ARG A 2 -8.20 12.45 13.05
C ARG A 2 -9.24 12.12 11.96
N ALA A 3 -9.92 13.13 11.41
CA ALA A 3 -10.89 12.95 10.34
C ALA A 3 -10.26 12.42 9.02
N ALA A 4 -9.10 12.97 8.63
CA ALA A 4 -8.37 12.52 7.44
C ALA A 4 -7.92 11.05 7.58
N TYR A 5 -7.42 10.69 8.76
CA TYR A 5 -7.00 9.32 9.04
C TYR A 5 -8.16 8.33 8.99
N TRP A 6 -9.28 8.65 9.66
CA TRP A 6 -10.49 7.81 9.63
C TRP A 6 -11.01 7.62 8.20
N ARG A 7 -11.05 8.70 7.41
CA ARG A 7 -11.51 8.67 6.02
C ARG A 7 -10.62 7.75 5.17
N SER A 8 -9.30 7.89 5.28
CA SER A 8 -8.34 7.03 4.60
C SER A 8 -8.50 5.55 4.98
N ALA A 9 -8.71 5.25 6.26
CA ALA A 9 -8.90 3.87 6.73
C ALA A 9 -10.21 3.25 6.22
N ARG A 10 -11.29 4.04 6.17
CA ARG A 10 -12.61 3.58 5.70
C ARG A 10 -12.62 3.36 4.19
N ASP A 11 -12.20 4.37 3.44
CA ASP A 11 -12.45 4.43 2.00
C ASP A 11 -11.28 3.85 1.20
N GLY A 12 -10.06 3.96 1.73
CA GLY A 12 -8.85 3.37 1.15
C GLY A 12 -8.52 3.89 -0.25
N TRP A 13 -7.82 3.04 -1.02
CA TRP A 13 -7.28 3.38 -2.34
C TRP A 13 -8.33 3.78 -3.39
N SER A 14 -9.52 3.17 -3.34
CA SER A 14 -10.57 3.40 -4.33
C SER A 14 -11.51 4.55 -3.98
N GLY A 15 -11.31 5.20 -2.82
CA GLY A 15 -12.15 6.30 -2.37
C GLY A 15 -11.45 7.65 -2.41
N SER A 16 -11.81 8.49 -1.43
CA SER A 16 -11.33 9.86 -1.33
C SER A 16 -10.68 10.10 0.03
N GLY A 17 -9.71 11.02 0.06
CA GLY A 17 -9.03 11.50 1.26
C GLY A 17 -9.14 13.01 1.41
N ILE A 18 -8.87 13.50 2.62
CA ILE A 18 -8.81 14.93 2.89
C ILE A 18 -7.39 15.40 2.58
N SER A 19 -7.25 16.27 1.59
CA SER A 19 -6.00 16.93 1.20
C SER A 19 -5.39 17.67 2.40
N PRO A 20 -4.11 17.42 2.74
CA PRO A 20 -3.45 18.12 3.84
C PRO A 20 -3.23 19.61 3.59
N GLY A 21 -3.16 20.04 2.32
CA GLY A 21 -2.81 21.43 1.98
C GLY A 21 -3.99 22.40 2.11
N ASP A 22 -5.17 21.99 1.65
CA ASP A 22 -6.36 22.85 1.54
C ASP A 22 -7.62 22.27 2.20
N GLY A 23 -7.52 21.06 2.80
CA GLY A 23 -8.62 20.40 3.47
C GLY A 23 -9.71 19.85 2.53
N ARG A 24 -9.52 19.89 1.21
CA ARG A 24 -10.53 19.43 0.25
C ARG A 24 -10.58 17.90 0.20
N LEU A 25 -11.77 17.37 -0.07
CA LEU A 25 -11.94 15.95 -0.37
C LEU A 25 -11.50 15.68 -1.81
N VAL A 26 -10.48 14.85 -2.01
CA VAL A 26 -9.93 14.51 -3.32
C VAL A 26 -9.75 13.00 -3.46
N PRO A 27 -9.72 12.44 -4.69
CA PRO A 27 -9.45 11.02 -4.87
C PRO A 27 -8.13 10.59 -4.22
N THR A 28 -8.11 9.46 -3.50
CA THR A 28 -6.88 8.96 -2.84
C THR A 28 -5.72 8.83 -3.83
N ARG A 29 -6.01 8.44 -5.07
CA ARG A 29 -5.01 8.32 -6.15
C ARG A 29 -4.35 9.65 -6.49
N GLN A 30 -5.06 10.76 -6.38
CA GLN A 30 -4.51 12.09 -6.61
C GLN A 30 -3.52 12.47 -5.50
N MET A 31 -3.94 12.37 -4.23
CA MET A 31 -3.08 12.62 -3.07
C MET A 31 -1.78 11.79 -3.12
N VAL A 32 -1.86 10.52 -3.51
CA VAL A 32 -0.69 9.66 -3.58
C VAL A 32 0.25 10.04 -4.73
N ARG A 33 -0.27 10.56 -5.86
CA ARG A 33 0.58 11.12 -6.91
C ARG A 33 1.31 12.37 -6.45
N GLU A 34 0.61 13.26 -5.73
CA GLU A 34 1.19 14.48 -5.18
C GLU A 34 2.27 14.15 -4.14
N LEU A 35 2.02 13.18 -3.26
CA LEU A 35 3.02 12.67 -2.31
C LEU A 35 4.23 12.05 -3.01
N LEU A 36 4.01 11.26 -4.07
CA LEU A 36 5.10 10.70 -4.86
C LEU A 36 5.93 11.80 -5.52
N ALA A 37 5.29 12.80 -6.13
CA ALA A 37 6.00 13.92 -6.76
C ALA A 37 6.85 14.70 -5.75
N PHE A 38 6.31 14.93 -4.54
CA PHE A 38 7.03 15.54 -3.44
C PHE A 38 8.22 14.69 -2.97
N ALA A 39 8.04 13.38 -2.82
CA ALA A 39 9.08 12.47 -2.33
C ALA A 39 10.09 12.04 -3.41
N ALA A 40 9.82 12.31 -4.69
CA ALA A 40 10.60 11.79 -5.81
C ALA A 40 12.10 12.14 -5.76
N PRO A 41 12.53 13.35 -5.37
CA PRO A 41 13.95 13.67 -5.27
C PRO A 41 14.68 12.79 -4.25
N ALA A 42 14.14 12.66 -3.03
CA ALA A 42 14.72 11.83 -1.99
C ALA A 42 14.69 10.34 -2.38
N LEU A 43 13.57 9.87 -2.95
CA LEU A 43 13.47 8.49 -3.43
C LEU A 43 14.48 8.21 -4.56
N ALA A 44 14.78 9.19 -5.42
CA ALA A 44 15.79 9.03 -6.46
C ALA A 44 17.21 8.97 -5.88
N GLU A 45 17.52 9.83 -4.91
CA GLU A 45 18.80 9.85 -4.19
C GLU A 45 19.13 8.49 -3.57
N PHE A 46 18.13 7.82 -2.98
CA PHE A 46 18.30 6.49 -2.37
C PHE A 46 18.04 5.31 -3.33
N GLY A 47 17.74 5.56 -4.61
CA GLY A 47 17.45 4.49 -5.59
C GLY A 47 16.08 3.80 -5.44
N GLU A 48 15.19 4.35 -4.60
CA GLU A 48 13.89 3.78 -4.22
C GLU A 48 12.71 4.28 -5.07
N LEU A 49 12.93 5.23 -5.98
CA LEU A 49 11.86 5.79 -6.80
C LEU A 49 11.19 4.74 -7.69
N ARG A 50 11.98 3.85 -8.32
CA ARG A 50 11.45 2.77 -9.17
C ARG A 50 10.60 1.77 -8.36
N PRO A 51 11.08 1.20 -7.25
CA PRO A 51 10.26 0.39 -6.35
C PRO A 51 8.95 1.07 -5.93
N ALA A 52 9.01 2.34 -5.50
CA ALA A 52 7.83 3.09 -5.09
C ALA A 52 6.78 3.21 -6.21
N VAL A 53 7.21 3.58 -7.42
CA VAL A 53 6.33 3.65 -8.59
C VAL A 53 5.73 2.27 -8.93
N ALA A 54 6.50 1.19 -8.81
CA ALA A 54 6.01 -0.16 -9.07
C ALA A 54 4.91 -0.57 -8.09
N VAL A 55 5.06 -0.28 -6.80
CA VAL A 55 4.03 -0.51 -5.77
C VAL A 55 2.74 0.25 -6.11
N LEU A 56 2.85 1.52 -6.47
CA LEU A 56 1.70 2.35 -6.81
C LEU A 56 1.00 1.90 -8.09
N ARG A 57 1.74 1.44 -9.10
CA ARG A 57 1.17 0.82 -10.31
C ARG A 57 0.41 -0.46 -9.96
N ARG A 58 0.97 -1.31 -9.09
CA ARG A 58 0.28 -2.52 -8.63
C ARG A 58 -1.02 -2.17 -7.89
N MET A 59 -1.00 -1.18 -7.01
CA MET A 59 -2.21 -0.70 -6.34
C MET A 59 -3.22 -0.09 -7.32
N ALA A 60 -2.77 0.63 -8.34
CA ALA A 60 -3.65 1.20 -9.36
C ALA A 60 -4.44 0.12 -10.11
N ALA A 61 -3.79 -1.02 -10.42
CA ALA A 61 -4.38 -2.15 -11.13
C ALA A 61 -5.23 -3.07 -10.21
N HIS A 62 -4.75 -3.39 -9.01
CA HIS A 62 -5.34 -4.44 -8.15
C HIS A 62 -6.08 -3.88 -6.92
N GLY A 63 -6.11 -2.56 -6.75
CA GLY A 63 -6.60 -1.91 -5.55
C GLY A 63 -5.72 -2.11 -4.31
N GLY A 64 -6.21 -1.63 -3.17
CA GLY A 64 -5.57 -1.81 -1.85
C GLY A 64 -5.95 -3.14 -1.18
N GLY A 65 -5.21 -3.50 -0.13
CA GLY A 65 -5.44 -4.74 0.65
C GLY A 65 -6.87 -4.84 1.20
N ALA A 66 -7.38 -3.77 1.81
CA ALA A 66 -8.75 -3.74 2.34
C ALA A 66 -9.81 -3.97 1.24
N GLY A 67 -9.57 -3.49 0.01
CA GLY A 67 -10.45 -3.74 -1.12
C GLY A 67 -10.48 -5.22 -1.50
N ARG A 68 -9.31 -5.86 -1.60
CA ARG A 68 -9.19 -7.30 -1.89
C ARG A 68 -9.82 -8.16 -0.80
N GLN A 69 -9.57 -7.85 0.47
CA GLN A 69 -10.14 -8.56 1.61
C GLN A 69 -11.67 -8.46 1.63
N ARG A 70 -12.24 -7.27 1.39
CA ARG A 70 -13.70 -7.10 1.27
C ARG A 70 -14.29 -7.85 0.07
N ALA A 71 -13.56 -7.94 -1.04
CA ALA A 71 -13.99 -8.73 -2.20
C ALA A 71 -14.00 -10.23 -1.88
N ALA A 72 -12.94 -10.75 -1.25
CA ALA A 72 -12.85 -12.13 -0.81
C ALA A 72 -13.97 -12.49 0.19
N HIS A 73 -14.18 -11.64 1.21
CA HIS A 73 -15.26 -11.84 2.17
C HIS A 73 -16.63 -11.86 1.51
N ARG A 74 -16.93 -10.95 0.56
CA ARG A 74 -18.26 -10.88 -0.08
C ARG A 74 -18.61 -12.09 -0.93
N HIS A 75 -17.64 -12.92 -1.33
CA HIS A 75 -17.89 -14.08 -2.15
C HIS A 75 -18.70 -15.15 -1.41
N ARG A 76 -18.35 -15.47 -0.15
CA ARG A 76 -19.09 -16.45 0.69
C ARG A 76 -19.55 -15.92 2.05
N THR A 77 -19.27 -14.65 2.34
CA THR A 77 -19.48 -14.02 3.66
C THR A 77 -18.75 -14.77 4.77
N ASP A 78 -17.53 -15.22 4.48
CA ASP A 78 -16.71 -16.06 5.34
C ASP A 78 -15.35 -15.39 5.59
N LEU A 79 -14.97 -15.26 6.86
CA LEU A 79 -13.67 -14.71 7.26
C LEU A 79 -12.50 -15.60 6.84
N ARG A 80 -12.72 -16.91 6.64
CA ARG A 80 -11.70 -17.83 6.12
C ARG A 80 -11.23 -17.42 4.73
N ASP A 81 -12.10 -16.85 3.90
CA ASP A 81 -11.75 -16.35 2.56
C ASP A 81 -10.79 -15.15 2.64
N VAL A 82 -10.90 -14.34 3.69
CA VAL A 82 -9.96 -13.24 3.96
C VAL A 82 -8.58 -13.78 4.35
N VAL A 83 -8.54 -14.82 5.20
CA VAL A 83 -7.29 -15.46 5.62
C VAL A 83 -6.60 -16.14 4.45
N THR A 84 -7.33 -16.88 3.62
CA THR A 84 -6.79 -17.49 2.40
C THR A 84 -6.23 -16.43 1.45
N CYS A 85 -7.00 -15.36 1.19
CA CYS A 85 -6.54 -14.23 0.37
C CYS A 85 -5.25 -13.61 0.93
N LEU A 86 -5.15 -13.44 2.25
CA LEU A 86 -3.96 -12.91 2.90
C LEU A 86 -2.75 -13.83 2.76
N ALA A 87 -2.94 -15.14 2.97
CA ALA A 87 -1.89 -16.14 2.84
C ALA A 87 -1.29 -16.08 1.43
N GLU A 88 -2.12 -16.20 0.39
CA GLU A 88 -1.69 -16.14 -1.02
C GLU A 88 -0.87 -14.89 -1.38
N HIS A 89 -1.17 -13.75 -0.75
CA HIS A 89 -0.52 -12.47 -1.03
C HIS A 89 0.71 -12.19 -0.16
N THR A 90 1.00 -13.02 0.83
CA THR A 90 2.08 -12.81 1.82
C THR A 90 3.12 -13.92 1.81
N THR A 91 2.73 -15.17 1.51
CA THR A 91 3.69 -16.25 1.28
C THR A 91 4.35 -16.05 -0.08
N HIS A 92 5.49 -15.37 -0.06
CA HIS A 92 6.50 -15.49 -1.10
C HIS A 92 6.98 -16.96 -1.13
N PRO A 93 7.18 -17.62 -2.28
CA PRO A 93 8.07 -18.77 -2.32
C PRO A 93 9.42 -18.29 -1.77
N ALA A 94 9.87 -18.92 -0.69
CA ALA A 94 10.89 -18.44 0.25
C ALA A 94 11.99 -17.57 -0.39
N GLY A 95 11.88 -16.25 -0.24
CA GLY A 95 13.02 -15.34 -0.32
C GLY A 95 13.77 -15.40 1.01
N ARG A 96 15.11 -15.53 0.94
CA ARG A 96 15.99 -15.79 2.10
C ARG A 96 15.65 -14.93 3.32
N PRO A 97 15.64 -15.50 4.54
CA PRO A 97 15.34 -14.76 5.76
C PRO A 97 16.31 -13.58 5.96
N VAL A 98 15.74 -12.43 6.36
CA VAL A 98 16.43 -11.15 6.57
C VAL A 98 17.61 -11.23 7.56
N THR A 99 17.65 -12.30 8.36
CA THR A 99 18.70 -12.59 9.33
C THR A 99 20.05 -12.91 8.68
N GLN A 100 20.11 -13.27 7.39
CA GLN A 100 21.38 -13.52 6.70
C GLN A 100 22.06 -12.25 6.14
N ARG A 101 21.40 -11.08 6.16
CA ARG A 101 21.97 -9.83 5.62
C ARG A 101 22.91 -9.10 6.60
N TRP A 102 22.87 -9.44 7.89
CA TRP A 102 23.70 -8.80 8.93
C TRP A 102 24.97 -9.60 9.27
N ALA A 103 25.02 -10.89 8.94
CA ALA A 103 26.18 -11.74 9.23
C ALA A 103 27.36 -11.56 8.25
N ALA A 104 27.12 -10.98 7.07
CA ALA A 104 28.15 -10.80 6.03
C ALA A 104 28.87 -9.44 6.08
N SER A 105 28.57 -8.60 7.09
CA SER A 105 29.24 -7.30 7.30
C SER A 105 30.09 -7.27 8.58
N MET A 106 30.40 -8.45 9.14
CA MET A 106 31.19 -8.63 10.37
C MET A 106 32.30 -9.67 10.20
N THR A 107 32.83 -9.81 8.99
CA THR A 107 34.09 -10.52 8.69
C THR A 107 34.88 -9.70 7.69
#